data_AF-A0A8X6UI14-F1
#
_entry.id   AF-A0A8X6UI14-F1
#
_cell.length_a   1.000
_cell.length_b   1.000
_cell.length_c   1.000
_cell.angle_alpha   90.00
_cell.angle_beta   90.00
_cell.angle_gamma   90.00
#
_symmetry.space_group_name_H-M   'P 1'
#
loop_
_entity.id
_entity.type
_entity.pdbx_description
1 polymer ?
#
loop_
_entity_poly.entity_id
_entity_poly.type
_entity_poly.pdbx_seq_one_letter_code
_entity_poly.pdbx_strand_id
1 'polypeptide(L)'
;MILGFGILLVCGATIVIADSSAGVTLNDIKEMNAHCDYLDNCEQRFWIQDDLFSDSCECQSICVEYNTCCVDSEYRNATRLPTPRTDDECLPVHGRTDLYVYMIDKCKNRDIPSEPLCESSAEESNDPFLMIPVTSSATGKIYKNYFCAICNENVNEDQVAFWNLQLSGKTQRVQDSTMPNILYNTTLESWVVLEDDGSTTTVTVEIEPLDVGKIRKCKPMITACPKEWKDSSVKAKCEGNYMARIGFYEADNVTMRFYKNPHCALCNFEDLSKYKCEEGSIAVPYFFDSTIFVKLFVLTDRGNKCEPDQVYDRFAKKCRCNSRESYMKNGKCASRS
;
A
#
# COMPACT_ATOMS: atom_id res chain seq x y z
N MET A 1 -39.96 -12.86 -69.49
CA MET A 1 -40.68 -12.61 -68.22
C MET A 1 -41.37 -13.90 -67.81
N ILE A 2 -41.49 -14.35 -66.55
CA ILE A 2 -41.04 -13.95 -65.20
C ILE A 2 -41.30 -15.21 -64.32
N LEU A 3 -40.51 -15.67 -63.35
CA LEU A 3 -39.13 -15.40 -62.87
C LEU A 3 -38.55 -16.72 -62.29
N GLY A 4 -37.23 -16.85 -62.15
CA GLY A 4 -36.59 -17.97 -61.41
C GLY A 4 -36.08 -17.51 -60.04
N PHE A 5 -36.59 -18.08 -58.95
CA PHE A 5 -36.13 -17.78 -57.59
C PHE A 5 -34.88 -18.60 -57.24
N GLY A 6 -33.76 -17.93 -57.05
CA GLY A 6 -32.57 -18.51 -56.42
C GLY A 6 -32.67 -18.44 -54.90
N ILE A 7 -32.47 -19.56 -54.21
CA ILE A 7 -32.38 -19.61 -52.75
C ILE A 7 -30.93 -19.29 -52.34
N LEU A 8 -30.71 -18.17 -51.68
CA LEU A 8 -29.42 -17.85 -51.06
C LEU A 8 -29.26 -18.67 -49.77
N LEU A 9 -28.30 -19.59 -49.76
CA LEU A 9 -27.86 -20.30 -48.56
C LEU A 9 -26.86 -19.41 -47.80
N VAL A 10 -27.34 -18.70 -46.78
CA VAL A 10 -26.49 -17.90 -45.90
C VAL A 10 -25.89 -18.81 -44.84
N CYS A 11 -24.60 -19.15 -44.96
CA CYS A 11 -23.84 -19.78 -43.89
C CYS A 11 -23.67 -18.79 -42.73
N GLY A 12 -24.55 -18.88 -41.73
CA GLY A 12 -24.37 -18.19 -40.47
C GLY A 12 -23.19 -18.78 -39.71
N ALA A 13 -22.04 -18.12 -39.78
CA ALA A 13 -20.92 -18.41 -38.90
C ALA A 13 -21.29 -17.96 -37.48
N THR A 14 -21.73 -18.89 -36.64
CA THR A 14 -21.81 -18.68 -35.19
C THR A 14 -20.41 -18.42 -34.66
N ILE A 15 -20.09 -17.14 -34.46
CA ILE A 15 -18.95 -16.73 -33.65
C ILE A 15 -19.28 -17.18 -32.23
N VAL A 16 -18.72 -18.32 -31.82
CA VAL A 16 -18.62 -18.69 -30.42
C VAL A 16 -17.65 -17.68 -29.81
N ILE A 17 -18.20 -16.62 -29.21
CA ILE A 17 -17.47 -15.81 -28.25
C ILE A 17 -17.18 -16.77 -27.09
N ALA A 18 -15.95 -17.27 -27.03
CA ALA A 18 -15.51 -18.06 -25.90
C ALA A 18 -15.58 -17.16 -24.68
N ASP A 19 -16.53 -17.46 -23.78
CA ASP A 19 -16.68 -16.74 -22.53
C ASP A 19 -15.44 -17.03 -21.66
N SER A 20 -14.47 -16.13 -21.72
CA SER A 20 -13.18 -16.26 -21.03
C SER A 20 -13.29 -15.97 -19.53
N SER A 21 -14.50 -15.95 -18.97
CA SER A 21 -14.78 -15.71 -17.55
C SER A 21 -14.90 -16.99 -16.72
N ALA A 22 -14.36 -18.11 -17.19
CA ALA A 22 -14.20 -19.34 -16.41
C ALA A 22 -13.34 -19.08 -15.15
N GLY A 23 -14.03 -18.75 -14.05
CA GLY A 23 -13.40 -18.38 -12.78
C GLY A 23 -12.56 -19.52 -12.22
N VAL A 24 -11.35 -19.18 -11.76
CA VAL A 24 -10.34 -20.15 -11.29
C VAL A 24 -10.91 -21.02 -10.18
N THR A 25 -10.80 -22.34 -10.30
CA THR A 25 -11.20 -23.26 -9.22
C THR A 25 -10.00 -23.72 -8.39
N LEU A 26 -10.26 -24.34 -7.23
CA LEU A 26 -9.20 -24.98 -6.43
C LEU A 26 -8.53 -26.13 -7.20
N ASN A 27 -9.24 -26.76 -8.14
CA ASN A 27 -8.66 -27.79 -9.01
C ASN A 27 -7.69 -27.18 -10.03
N ASP A 28 -7.98 -26.00 -10.60
CA ASP A 28 -7.08 -25.31 -11.54
C ASP A 28 -5.66 -25.16 -10.94
N ILE A 29 -5.56 -24.67 -9.68
CA ILE A 29 -4.26 -24.45 -9.04
C ILE A 29 -3.59 -25.74 -8.55
N LYS A 30 -4.38 -26.78 -8.26
CA LYS A 30 -3.87 -28.13 -7.96
C LYS A 30 -3.29 -28.81 -9.20
N GLU A 31 -3.93 -28.65 -10.36
CA GLU A 31 -3.44 -29.13 -11.66
C GLU A 31 -2.14 -28.42 -12.08
N MET A 32 -1.93 -27.16 -11.67
CA MET A 32 -0.66 -26.44 -11.82
C MET A 32 0.45 -26.93 -10.87
N ASN A 33 0.14 -27.82 -9.92
CA ASN A 33 1.03 -28.28 -8.85
C ASN A 33 1.63 -27.13 -7.99
N ALA A 34 0.91 -25.99 -7.91
CA ALA A 34 1.35 -24.76 -7.28
C ALA A 34 0.27 -24.26 -6.31
N HIS A 35 0.08 -24.97 -5.21
CA HIS A 35 -0.97 -24.70 -4.23
C HIS A 35 -0.44 -24.80 -2.80
N CYS A 36 -0.95 -23.94 -1.94
CA CYS A 36 -0.65 -23.88 -0.52
C CYS A 36 -1.91 -24.28 0.23
N ASP A 37 -2.14 -25.59 0.40
CA ASP A 37 -3.44 -26.19 0.79
C ASP A 37 -4.24 -25.35 1.79
N TYR A 38 -3.69 -25.10 2.98
CA TYR A 38 -4.37 -24.38 4.08
C TYR A 38 -4.40 -22.85 3.95
N LEU A 39 -3.67 -22.27 2.98
CA LEU A 39 -3.58 -20.82 2.75
C LEU A 39 -4.48 -20.32 1.62
N ASP A 40 -4.83 -21.17 0.65
CA ASP A 40 -5.53 -20.80 -0.59
C ASP A 40 -7.07 -20.95 -0.54
N ASN A 41 -7.59 -21.59 0.52
CA ASN A 41 -9.01 -21.90 0.69
C ASN A 41 -9.59 -21.48 2.05
N CYS A 42 -10.93 -21.45 2.13
CA CYS A 42 -11.71 -21.06 3.29
C CYS A 42 -12.16 -22.22 4.17
N GLU A 43 -12.37 -23.41 3.61
CA GLU A 43 -12.83 -24.59 4.36
C GLU A 43 -11.86 -25.01 5.48
N GLN A 44 -10.54 -24.85 5.25
CA GLN A 44 -9.50 -25.40 6.13
C GLN A 44 -8.99 -24.42 7.20
N ARG A 45 -9.44 -23.16 7.22
CA ARG A 45 -8.93 -22.12 8.13
C ARG A 45 -9.41 -22.17 9.58
N PHE A 46 -10.36 -23.04 9.91
CA PHE A 46 -10.99 -23.12 11.24
C PHE A 46 -10.04 -23.36 12.44
N TRP A 47 -8.76 -23.63 12.20
CA TRP A 47 -7.77 -24.04 13.20
C TRP A 47 -6.65 -23.01 13.45
N ILE A 48 -6.67 -21.86 12.77
CA ILE A 48 -5.54 -20.92 12.71
C ILE A 48 -6.00 -19.54 13.19
N GLN A 49 -5.28 -18.93 14.14
CA GLN A 49 -5.55 -17.56 14.61
C GLN A 49 -5.15 -16.53 13.54
N ASP A 50 -6.07 -15.62 13.20
CA ASP A 50 -5.96 -14.67 12.08
C ASP A 50 -4.65 -13.85 12.05
N ASP A 51 -4.10 -13.47 13.21
CA ASP A 51 -2.90 -12.61 13.30
C ASP A 51 -1.61 -13.23 12.75
N LEU A 52 -1.51 -14.57 12.67
CA LEU A 52 -0.30 -15.25 12.18
C LEU A 52 -0.23 -15.37 10.66
N PHE A 53 -1.33 -15.09 9.95
CA PHE A 53 -1.46 -15.33 8.50
C PHE A 53 -2.14 -14.17 7.76
N SER A 54 -1.88 -12.92 8.17
CA SER A 54 -2.27 -11.69 7.45
C SER A 54 -1.82 -11.65 5.99
N ASP A 55 -0.89 -12.52 5.61
CA ASP A 55 -0.20 -12.54 4.33
C ASP A 55 -0.75 -13.61 3.37
N SER A 56 -1.93 -14.15 3.70
CA SER A 56 -2.67 -15.17 2.93
C SER A 56 -3.98 -14.60 2.37
N CYS A 57 -4.77 -15.38 1.64
CA CYS A 57 -6.05 -14.91 1.09
C CYS A 57 -7.11 -14.63 2.18
N GLU A 58 -8.31 -14.20 1.81
CA GLU A 58 -9.40 -13.90 2.76
C GLU A 58 -10.77 -14.44 2.36
N CYS A 59 -11.55 -14.76 3.40
CA CYS A 59 -12.87 -15.40 3.32
C CYS A 59 -14.04 -14.51 3.74
N GLN A 60 -13.77 -13.27 4.14
CA GLN A 60 -14.78 -12.28 4.51
C GLN A 60 -15.04 -11.32 3.35
N SER A 61 -16.20 -10.63 3.33
CA SER A 61 -16.61 -9.72 2.24
C SER A 61 -15.60 -8.60 1.93
N ILE A 62 -14.78 -8.21 2.91
CA ILE A 62 -13.72 -7.21 2.76
C ILE A 62 -12.62 -7.64 1.76
N CYS A 63 -12.50 -8.94 1.46
CA CYS A 63 -11.51 -9.45 0.53
C CYS A 63 -11.65 -8.88 -0.89
N VAL A 64 -12.88 -8.49 -1.31
CA VAL A 64 -13.14 -7.89 -2.62
C VAL A 64 -12.67 -6.45 -2.69
N GLU A 65 -12.72 -5.72 -1.57
CA GLU A 65 -12.20 -4.34 -1.50
C GLU A 65 -10.69 -4.30 -1.75
N TYR A 66 -9.96 -5.31 -1.28
CA TYR A 66 -8.49 -5.38 -1.36
C TYR A 66 -7.95 -6.41 -2.37
N ASN A 67 -8.83 -7.08 -3.12
CA ASN A 67 -8.47 -8.11 -4.10
C ASN A 67 -7.67 -9.29 -3.50
N THR A 68 -7.98 -9.67 -2.25
CA THR A 68 -7.33 -10.73 -1.46
C THR A 68 -8.16 -12.01 -1.33
N CYS A 69 -9.30 -12.14 -2.01
CA CYS A 69 -10.21 -13.28 -1.82
C CYS A 69 -9.58 -14.65 -2.08
N CYS A 70 -9.91 -15.64 -1.25
CA CYS A 70 -9.55 -17.04 -1.50
C CYS A 70 -10.23 -17.61 -2.75
N VAL A 71 -9.68 -18.71 -3.27
CA VAL A 71 -10.17 -19.35 -4.51
C VAL A 71 -11.62 -19.82 -4.38
N ASP A 72 -12.03 -20.27 -3.20
CA ASP A 72 -13.36 -20.79 -2.87
C ASP A 72 -14.26 -19.77 -2.14
N SER A 73 -13.77 -18.55 -1.90
CA SER A 73 -14.52 -17.50 -1.19
C SER A 73 -15.83 -17.16 -1.91
N GLU A 74 -16.97 -17.27 -1.21
CA GLU A 74 -18.29 -16.93 -1.74
C GLU A 74 -18.38 -15.47 -2.22
N TYR A 75 -17.58 -14.58 -1.61
CA TYR A 75 -17.52 -13.18 -1.94
C TYR A 75 -16.83 -12.90 -3.27
N ARG A 76 -15.94 -13.78 -3.74
CA ARG A 76 -15.14 -13.54 -4.95
C ARG A 76 -15.94 -13.12 -6.19
N ASN A 77 -17.12 -13.73 -6.38
CA ASN A 77 -17.97 -13.56 -7.55
C ASN A 77 -19.32 -12.89 -7.24
N ALA A 78 -19.53 -12.37 -6.01
CA ALA A 78 -20.85 -11.88 -5.64
C ALA A 78 -21.13 -10.48 -6.23
N THR A 79 -22.27 -10.35 -6.91
CA THR A 79 -22.64 -9.20 -7.75
C THR A 79 -23.04 -7.92 -6.99
N ARG A 80 -22.90 -7.90 -5.66
CA ARG A 80 -23.33 -6.80 -4.77
C ARG A 80 -22.30 -6.51 -3.67
N LEU A 81 -21.05 -6.33 -4.06
CA LEU A 81 -19.94 -6.12 -3.13
C LEU A 81 -19.25 -4.77 -3.30
N PRO A 82 -18.43 -4.35 -2.31
CA PRO A 82 -17.68 -3.09 -2.38
C PRO A 82 -16.88 -3.00 -3.67
N THR A 83 -16.79 -1.80 -4.23
CA THR A 83 -15.91 -1.54 -5.37
C THR A 83 -14.46 -1.75 -4.94
N PRO A 84 -13.64 -2.52 -5.69
CA PRO A 84 -12.23 -2.70 -5.36
C PRO A 84 -11.49 -1.37 -5.24
N ARG A 85 -10.58 -1.27 -4.27
CA ARG A 85 -9.71 -0.12 -4.07
C ARG A 85 -8.53 -0.17 -5.02
N THR A 86 -8.79 0.27 -6.25
CA THR A 86 -7.79 0.33 -7.33
C THR A 86 -6.71 1.38 -7.14
N ASP A 87 -6.92 2.33 -6.22
CA ASP A 87 -6.00 3.45 -5.97
C ASP A 87 -5.06 3.19 -4.77
N ASP A 88 -5.25 2.07 -4.06
CA ASP A 88 -4.50 1.69 -2.88
C ASP A 88 -3.31 0.79 -3.26
N GLU A 89 -2.09 1.22 -2.94
CA GLU A 89 -0.88 0.42 -3.10
C GLU A 89 -0.41 -0.14 -1.75
N CYS A 90 0.18 -1.34 -1.76
CA CYS A 90 0.74 -1.95 -0.56
C CYS A 90 2.15 -1.41 -0.31
N LEU A 91 2.29 -0.46 0.61
CA LEU A 91 3.52 0.31 0.81
C LEU A 91 4.13 0.12 2.20
N PRO A 92 5.47 0.17 2.32
CA PRO A 92 6.14 0.08 3.60
C PRO A 92 5.84 1.33 4.43
N VAL A 93 5.70 1.16 5.75
CA VAL A 93 5.64 2.25 6.70
C VAL A 93 7.08 2.73 6.96
N HIS A 94 7.34 4.04 6.90
CA HIS A 94 8.71 4.56 6.99
C HIS A 94 9.41 4.13 8.30
N GLY A 95 10.65 3.66 8.17
CA GLY A 95 11.45 3.09 9.26
C GLY A 95 11.06 1.68 9.72
N ARG A 96 9.95 1.11 9.23
CA ARG A 96 9.42 -0.19 9.69
C ARG A 96 9.59 -1.27 8.64
N THR A 97 10.55 -2.17 8.84
CA THR A 97 10.86 -3.27 7.91
C THR A 97 9.82 -4.40 7.94
N ASP A 98 9.04 -4.50 9.03
CA ASP A 98 8.03 -5.53 9.26
C ASP A 98 6.63 -5.15 8.75
N LEU A 99 6.38 -3.86 8.55
CA LEU A 99 5.04 -3.29 8.40
C LEU A 99 4.81 -2.66 7.03
N TYR A 100 3.96 -3.32 6.23
CA TYR A 100 3.39 -2.78 5.01
C TYR A 100 1.88 -2.66 5.17
N VAL A 101 1.28 -1.61 4.61
CA VAL A 101 -0.15 -1.33 4.70
C VAL A 101 -0.67 -0.77 3.37
N TYR A 102 -1.97 -0.87 3.13
CA TYR A 102 -2.59 -0.24 1.96
C TYR A 102 -2.66 1.28 2.14
N MET A 103 -2.01 2.03 1.25
CA MET A 103 -2.00 3.49 1.24
C MET A 103 -2.25 4.03 -0.17
N ILE A 104 -2.84 5.22 -0.27
CA ILE A 104 -2.90 5.99 -1.52
C ILE A 104 -1.68 6.94 -1.56
N ASP A 105 -0.84 6.81 -2.59
CA ASP A 105 0.45 7.51 -2.72
C ASP A 105 0.56 8.47 -3.92
N LYS A 106 -0.48 8.50 -4.76
CA LYS A 106 -0.59 9.28 -6.00
C LYS A 106 -1.84 10.14 -6.01
N CYS A 107 -1.84 11.20 -6.78
CA CYS A 107 -3.00 12.09 -6.90
C CYS A 107 -3.87 11.74 -8.12
N LYS A 108 -5.18 11.61 -7.91
CA LYS A 108 -6.18 11.43 -8.99
C LYS A 108 -6.20 12.57 -10.00
N ASN A 109 -5.92 13.80 -9.54
CA ASN A 109 -5.73 14.96 -10.39
C ASN A 109 -4.28 15.43 -10.25
N ARG A 110 -3.58 15.59 -11.38
CA ARG A 110 -2.17 16.00 -11.42
C ARG A 110 -1.96 17.51 -11.57
N ASP A 111 -3.02 18.26 -11.91
CA ASP A 111 -2.92 19.70 -12.15
C ASP A 111 -3.05 20.57 -10.88
N ILE A 112 -3.07 19.95 -9.69
CA ILE A 112 -3.27 20.63 -8.41
C ILE A 112 -1.96 20.82 -7.61
N PRO A 113 -1.69 22.02 -7.04
CA PRO A 113 -0.50 22.33 -6.23
C PRO A 113 0.00 21.31 -5.20
N SER A 114 -0.86 20.44 -4.68
CA SER A 114 -0.49 19.40 -3.71
C SER A 114 0.08 18.13 -4.34
N GLU A 115 -0.06 17.90 -5.65
CA GLU A 115 0.46 16.71 -6.34
C GLU A 115 1.97 16.49 -6.15
N PRO A 116 2.87 17.47 -6.40
CA PRO A 116 4.30 17.22 -6.27
C PRO A 116 4.72 16.91 -4.82
N LEU A 117 3.96 17.36 -3.82
CA LEU A 117 4.19 17.06 -2.40
C LEU A 117 3.59 15.71 -1.96
N CYS A 118 2.56 15.23 -2.66
CA CYS A 118 2.07 13.87 -2.48
C CYS A 118 3.07 12.88 -3.07
N GLU A 119 3.50 13.08 -4.32
CA GLU A 119 4.25 12.06 -5.06
C GLU A 119 5.74 12.04 -4.70
N SER A 120 6.34 13.13 -4.19
CA SER A 120 7.74 13.17 -3.76
C SER A 120 8.09 12.31 -2.54
N SER A 121 9.37 11.99 -2.39
CA SER A 121 9.94 11.39 -1.17
C SER A 121 10.38 12.46 -0.16
N ALA A 122 10.44 12.09 1.12
CA ALA A 122 10.90 12.96 2.20
C ALA A 122 12.40 13.23 2.11
N GLU A 123 13.17 12.25 1.64
CA GLU A 123 14.61 12.25 1.48
C GLU A 123 15.05 13.18 0.35
N GLU A 124 14.45 13.07 -0.85
CA GLU A 124 14.74 13.96 -1.99
C GLU A 124 14.32 15.41 -1.71
N SER A 125 13.20 15.58 -1.01
CA SER A 125 12.66 16.91 -0.67
C SER A 125 13.35 17.54 0.56
N ASN A 126 14.15 16.76 1.31
CA ASN A 126 14.62 17.09 2.66
C ASN A 126 13.47 17.61 3.56
N ASP A 127 12.37 16.87 3.58
CA ASP A 127 11.11 17.29 4.18
C ASP A 127 10.47 16.13 4.98
N PRO A 128 10.75 16.03 6.29
CA PRO A 128 10.26 14.95 7.12
C PRO A 128 8.72 14.96 7.31
N PHE A 129 8.02 16.03 6.92
CA PHE A 129 6.55 16.04 6.94
C PHE A 129 5.94 15.12 5.86
N LEU A 130 6.70 14.76 4.82
CA LEU A 130 6.23 13.97 3.67
C LEU A 130 6.28 12.46 3.88
N MET A 131 6.95 11.98 4.94
CA MET A 131 7.02 10.54 5.27
C MET A 131 5.87 10.07 6.18
N ILE A 132 5.03 11.00 6.67
CA ILE A 132 4.08 10.75 7.75
C ILE A 132 2.70 10.43 7.17
N PRO A 133 2.23 9.18 7.26
CA PRO A 133 0.91 8.80 6.78
C PRO A 133 -0.19 9.49 7.58
N VAL A 134 -1.33 9.68 6.92
CA VAL A 134 -2.55 10.18 7.57
C VAL A 134 -3.73 9.27 7.26
N THR A 135 -4.60 9.05 8.23
CA THR A 135 -5.85 8.30 8.06
C THR A 135 -7.03 9.25 8.02
N SER A 136 -7.84 9.19 6.96
CA SER A 136 -9.09 9.95 6.87
C SER A 136 -10.11 9.41 7.88
N SER A 137 -10.55 10.25 8.80
CA SER A 137 -11.54 9.87 9.83
C SER A 137 -12.94 9.64 9.24
N ALA A 138 -13.19 10.15 8.03
CA ALA A 138 -14.46 10.01 7.33
C ALA A 138 -14.56 8.70 6.53
N THR A 139 -13.45 8.24 5.94
CA THR A 139 -13.46 7.10 5.00
C THR A 139 -12.62 5.90 5.48
N GLY A 140 -11.82 6.06 6.54
CA GLY A 140 -10.87 5.05 7.00
C GLY A 140 -9.67 4.82 6.06
N LYS A 141 -9.54 5.60 4.97
CA LYS A 141 -8.45 5.46 4.01
C LYS A 141 -7.15 6.01 4.58
N ILE A 142 -6.04 5.34 4.26
CA ILE A 142 -4.68 5.76 4.62
C ILE A 142 -4.05 6.40 3.39
N TYR A 143 -3.38 7.51 3.60
CA TYR A 143 -2.65 8.27 2.59
C TYR A 143 -1.18 8.32 2.95
N LYS A 144 -0.28 8.17 1.96
CA LYS A 144 1.18 8.19 2.17
C LYS A 144 1.63 9.43 2.96
N ASN A 145 1.01 10.57 2.68
CA ASN A 145 1.13 11.78 3.49
C ASN A 145 -0.11 12.67 3.40
N TYR A 146 -0.10 13.77 4.16
CA TYR A 146 -1.17 14.77 4.19
C TYR A 146 -1.54 15.32 2.80
N PHE A 147 -0.55 15.55 1.93
CA PHE A 147 -0.79 16.10 0.60
C PHE A 147 -1.51 15.10 -0.30
N CYS A 148 -1.24 13.81 -0.16
CA CYS A 148 -2.01 12.75 -0.81
C CYS A 148 -3.47 12.69 -0.32
N ALA A 149 -3.73 12.99 0.96
CA ALA A 149 -5.09 13.05 1.49
C ALA A 149 -5.88 14.22 0.88
N ILE A 150 -5.36 15.44 0.98
CA ILE A 150 -6.06 16.62 0.45
C ILE A 150 -6.20 16.59 -1.08
N CYS A 151 -5.28 15.94 -1.81
CA CYS A 151 -5.38 15.84 -3.27
C CYS A 151 -6.43 14.82 -3.75
N ASN A 152 -6.74 13.81 -2.94
CA ASN A 152 -7.68 12.73 -3.28
C ASN A 152 -9.06 12.86 -2.62
N GLU A 153 -9.14 13.27 -1.35
CA GLU A 153 -10.37 13.61 -0.64
C GLU A 153 -10.47 15.12 -0.34
N ASN A 154 -11.67 15.64 -0.08
CA ASN A 154 -11.85 17.03 0.37
C ASN A 154 -11.85 17.03 1.90
N VAL A 155 -10.65 17.00 2.48
CA VAL A 155 -10.40 16.85 3.92
C VAL A 155 -9.53 18.00 4.45
N ASN A 156 -9.76 18.37 5.71
CA ASN A 156 -8.95 19.32 6.46
C ASN A 156 -8.11 18.63 7.56
N GLU A 157 -7.23 19.39 8.23
CA GLU A 157 -6.40 18.89 9.36
C GLU A 157 -7.22 18.19 10.46
N ASP A 158 -8.42 18.67 10.78
CA ASP A 158 -9.28 18.10 11.82
C ASP A 158 -10.02 16.82 11.39
N GLN A 159 -10.02 16.51 10.09
CA GLN A 159 -10.68 15.33 9.52
C GLN A 159 -9.71 14.16 9.25
N VAL A 160 -8.40 14.39 9.37
CA VAL A 160 -7.37 13.35 9.23
C VAL A 160 -6.60 13.14 10.53
N ALA A 161 -6.16 11.92 10.76
CA ALA A 161 -5.36 11.55 11.91
C ALA A 161 -3.93 11.23 11.46
N PHE A 162 -2.96 12.08 11.85
CA PHE A 162 -1.54 11.88 11.57
C PHE A 162 -0.99 10.72 12.40
N TRP A 163 -0.23 9.84 11.76
CA TRP A 163 0.48 8.77 12.47
C TRP A 163 1.60 9.35 13.32
N ASN A 164 1.96 8.67 14.40
CA ASN A 164 2.95 9.20 15.33
C ASN A 164 4.36 9.01 14.74
N LEU A 165 5.30 9.88 15.11
CA LEU A 165 6.69 9.76 14.69
C LEU A 165 7.54 9.34 15.90
N GLN A 166 8.35 8.30 15.73
CA GLN A 166 9.32 7.81 16.69
C GLN A 166 10.72 8.15 16.19
N LEU A 167 11.52 8.78 17.05
CA LEU A 167 12.96 8.94 16.83
C LEU A 167 13.72 7.97 17.72
N SER A 168 14.71 7.29 17.15
CA SER A 168 15.66 6.50 17.92
C SER A 168 17.11 6.86 17.60
N GLY A 169 17.99 6.79 18.61
CA GLY A 169 19.39 7.21 18.49
C GLY A 169 20.26 6.69 19.63
N LYS A 170 21.57 6.51 19.37
CA LYS A 170 22.50 5.83 20.31
C LYS A 170 23.25 6.75 21.28
N THR A 171 23.35 8.04 21.00
CA THR A 171 24.33 8.93 21.63
C THR A 171 23.74 9.98 22.57
N GLN A 172 22.49 10.39 22.37
CA GLN A 172 21.83 11.40 23.21
C GLN A 172 20.35 11.12 23.40
N ARG A 173 19.85 11.40 24.62
CA ARG A 173 18.42 11.59 24.84
C ARG A 173 18.01 12.89 24.18
N VAL A 174 17.02 12.86 23.29
CA VAL A 174 16.33 14.07 22.84
C VAL A 174 15.60 14.67 24.05
N GLN A 175 16.24 15.62 24.74
CA GLN A 175 15.77 16.08 26.06
C GLN A 175 14.52 16.95 25.94
N ASP A 176 14.48 17.87 24.98
CA ASP A 176 13.37 18.80 24.82
C ASP A 176 12.08 18.15 24.35
N SER A 177 10.96 18.50 24.98
CA SER A 177 9.61 18.05 24.61
C SER A 177 9.12 18.60 23.27
N THR A 178 9.82 19.56 22.66
CA THR A 178 9.52 20.11 21.34
C THR A 178 10.03 19.21 20.22
N MET A 179 9.37 19.25 19.06
CA MET A 179 9.86 18.58 17.85
C MET A 179 11.25 19.12 17.47
N PRO A 180 12.29 18.26 17.32
CA PRO A 180 13.61 18.67 16.87
C PRO A 180 13.60 19.10 15.40
N ASN A 181 14.65 19.83 15.00
CA ASN A 181 14.89 20.12 13.59
C ASN A 181 15.57 18.90 12.95
N ILE A 182 14.83 18.19 12.09
CA ILE A 182 15.28 16.95 11.45
C ILE A 182 15.57 17.25 9.98
N LEU A 183 16.76 16.84 9.51
CA LEU A 183 17.24 17.07 8.15
C LEU A 183 17.78 15.76 7.57
N TYR A 184 17.58 15.53 6.28
CA TYR A 184 18.17 14.41 5.56
C TYR A 184 19.60 14.75 5.16
N ASN A 185 20.57 13.98 5.63
CA ASN A 185 21.97 14.13 5.28
C ASN A 185 22.29 13.21 4.08
N THR A 186 22.35 13.78 2.89
CA THR A 186 22.64 13.04 1.63
C THR A 186 24.04 12.43 1.57
N THR A 187 24.98 12.84 2.42
CA THR A 187 26.33 12.23 2.49
C THR A 187 26.35 10.99 3.40
N LEU A 188 25.44 10.93 4.37
CA LEU A 188 25.28 9.79 5.29
C LEU A 188 24.12 8.86 4.91
N GLU A 189 23.32 9.24 3.91
CA GLU A 189 22.06 8.59 3.52
C GLU A 189 21.14 8.34 4.72
N SER A 190 21.06 9.33 5.62
CA SER A 190 20.41 9.18 6.92
C SER A 190 19.87 10.49 7.47
N TRP A 191 18.84 10.39 8.31
CA TRP A 191 18.26 11.52 9.01
C TRP A 191 19.15 11.96 10.19
N VAL A 192 19.29 13.27 10.36
CA VAL A 192 20.03 13.87 11.47
C VAL A 192 19.18 14.90 12.20
N VAL A 193 19.31 14.95 13.52
CA VAL A 193 18.87 16.09 14.33
C VAL A 193 19.97 17.14 14.31
N LEU A 194 19.61 18.40 14.07
CA LEU A 194 20.49 19.55 14.27
C LEU A 194 20.36 20.05 15.71
N GLU A 195 21.46 20.00 16.46
CA GLU A 195 21.54 20.45 17.86
C GLU A 195 21.82 21.96 17.94
N ASP A 196 21.54 22.59 19.09
CA ASP A 196 21.70 24.05 19.31
C ASP A 196 23.15 24.54 19.18
N ASP A 197 24.14 23.67 19.38
CA ASP A 197 25.57 23.97 19.18
C ASP A 197 26.04 23.85 17.71
N GLY A 198 25.12 23.50 16.81
CA GLY A 198 25.39 23.27 15.39
C GLY A 198 25.97 21.89 15.06
N SER A 199 26.13 21.01 16.06
CA SER A 199 26.45 19.60 15.82
C SER A 199 25.24 18.84 15.28
N THR A 200 25.46 17.63 14.77
CA THR A 200 24.39 16.79 14.23
C THR A 200 24.44 15.37 14.80
N THR A 201 23.28 14.86 15.20
CA THR A 201 23.10 13.53 15.75
C THR A 201 22.33 12.67 14.74
N THR A 202 22.92 11.57 14.26
CA THR A 202 22.22 10.61 13.40
C THR A 202 21.10 9.92 14.17
N VAL A 203 19.91 9.88 13.58
CA VAL A 203 18.71 9.26 14.14
C VAL A 203 18.05 8.33 13.12
N THR A 204 17.46 7.26 13.62
CA THR A 204 16.48 6.48 12.85
C THR A 204 15.11 7.11 13.08
N VAL A 205 14.35 7.30 11.99
CA VAL A 205 12.97 7.79 12.04
C VAL A 205 12.05 6.61 11.72
N GLU A 206 11.10 6.36 12.61
CA GLU A 206 10.13 5.28 12.48
C GLU A 206 8.73 5.88 12.62
N ILE A 207 7.78 5.42 11.83
CA ILE A 207 6.39 5.85 11.95
C ILE A 207 5.61 4.81 12.75
N GLU A 208 5.00 5.27 13.85
CA GLU A 208 4.17 4.45 14.72
C GLU A 208 2.68 4.60 14.38
N PRO A 209 1.97 3.50 14.06
CA PRO A 209 0.56 3.55 13.71
C PRO A 209 -0.32 3.98 14.89
N LEU A 210 -1.40 4.72 14.60
CA LEU A 210 -2.32 5.21 15.63
C LEU A 210 -3.09 4.09 16.36
N ASP A 211 -3.43 3.03 15.63
CA ASP A 211 -4.14 1.86 16.16
C ASP A 211 -3.79 0.63 15.32
N VAL A 212 -2.75 -0.09 15.74
CA VAL A 212 -2.18 -1.24 15.02
C VAL A 212 -3.23 -2.34 14.77
N GLY A 213 -4.26 -2.45 15.63
CA GLY A 213 -5.32 -3.46 15.52
C GLY A 213 -6.43 -3.11 14.53
N LYS A 214 -6.49 -1.87 14.02
CA LYS A 214 -7.47 -1.44 13.00
C LYS A 214 -6.86 -1.24 11.61
N ILE A 215 -5.53 -1.31 11.50
CA ILE A 215 -4.81 -1.03 10.28
C ILE A 215 -4.59 -2.33 9.52
N ARG A 216 -5.15 -2.39 8.31
CA ARG A 216 -5.02 -3.55 7.44
C ARG A 216 -3.61 -3.61 6.85
N LYS A 217 -2.82 -4.53 7.40
CA LYS A 217 -1.52 -4.91 6.87
C LYS A 217 -1.66 -5.55 5.49
N CYS A 218 -0.57 -5.59 4.77
CA CYS A 218 -0.44 -6.27 3.49
C CYS A 218 1.00 -6.76 3.30
N LYS A 219 1.29 -7.44 2.18
CA LYS A 219 2.65 -7.69 1.70
C LYS A 219 2.75 -7.30 0.22
N PRO A 220 3.88 -6.72 -0.23
CA PRO A 220 4.08 -6.43 -1.64
C PRO A 220 4.11 -7.75 -2.43
N MET A 221 3.40 -7.79 -3.55
CA MET A 221 3.29 -8.95 -4.41
C MET A 221 3.05 -8.52 -5.85
N ILE A 222 3.51 -9.32 -6.81
CA ILE A 222 3.27 -9.10 -8.23
C ILE A 222 1.85 -9.58 -8.56
N THR A 223 1.02 -8.65 -9.03
CA THR A 223 -0.43 -8.80 -9.26
C THR A 223 -0.84 -8.74 -10.74
N ALA A 224 0.12 -8.51 -11.64
CA ALA A 224 -0.11 -8.32 -13.07
C ALA A 224 0.94 -9.01 -13.93
N CYS A 225 0.62 -9.21 -15.21
CA CYS A 225 1.54 -9.81 -16.18
C CYS A 225 2.31 -8.74 -16.98
N PRO A 226 3.54 -9.05 -17.45
CA PRO A 226 4.27 -8.20 -18.40
C PRO A 226 3.43 -7.88 -19.64
N LYS A 227 3.66 -6.72 -20.27
CA LYS A 227 2.85 -6.24 -21.42
C LYS A 227 3.01 -7.13 -22.66
N GLU A 228 4.14 -7.80 -22.75
CA GLU A 228 4.55 -8.74 -23.79
C GLU A 228 3.97 -10.16 -23.62
N TRP A 229 3.36 -10.47 -22.47
CA TRP A 229 2.75 -11.78 -22.22
C TRP A 229 1.52 -11.99 -23.13
N LYS A 230 1.48 -13.13 -23.82
CA LYS A 230 0.53 -13.37 -24.93
C LYS A 230 -0.69 -14.22 -24.57
N ASP A 231 -0.60 -15.05 -23.52
CA ASP A 231 -1.74 -15.86 -23.09
C ASP A 231 -2.70 -15.00 -22.27
N SER A 232 -3.78 -14.56 -22.92
CA SER A 232 -4.83 -13.74 -22.31
C SER A 232 -5.64 -14.49 -21.25
N SER A 233 -5.69 -15.82 -21.29
CA SER A 233 -6.36 -16.65 -20.27
C SER A 233 -5.56 -16.64 -18.98
N VAL A 234 -4.25 -16.93 -19.05
CA VAL A 234 -3.35 -16.83 -17.89
C VAL A 234 -3.32 -15.41 -17.34
N LYS A 235 -3.31 -14.39 -18.22
CA LYS A 235 -3.35 -12.98 -17.80
C LYS A 235 -4.64 -12.62 -17.04
N ALA A 236 -5.80 -12.96 -17.59
CA ALA A 236 -7.09 -12.72 -16.94
C ALA A 236 -7.20 -13.47 -15.60
N LYS A 237 -6.60 -14.66 -15.48
CA LYS A 237 -6.52 -15.39 -14.21
C LYS A 237 -5.56 -14.73 -13.21
N CYS A 238 -4.39 -14.25 -13.62
CA CYS A 238 -3.48 -13.49 -12.74
C CYS A 238 -4.17 -12.24 -12.16
N GLU A 239 -4.71 -11.40 -13.04
CA GLU A 239 -5.30 -10.10 -12.70
C GLU A 239 -6.71 -10.24 -12.06
N GLY A 240 -7.31 -11.44 -12.13
CA GLY A 240 -8.63 -11.77 -11.59
C GLY A 240 -8.74 -11.75 -10.06
N ASN A 241 -9.97 -11.81 -9.55
CA ASN A 241 -10.32 -11.52 -8.14
C ASN A 241 -9.97 -12.63 -7.13
N TYR A 242 -8.80 -13.28 -7.23
CA TYR A 242 -8.37 -14.26 -6.24
C TYR A 242 -6.88 -14.19 -5.90
N MET A 243 -6.56 -14.62 -4.69
CA MET A 243 -5.24 -14.73 -4.11
C MET A 243 -4.96 -16.18 -3.72
N ALA A 244 -3.74 -16.63 -4.01
CA ALA A 244 -3.20 -17.94 -3.66
C ALA A 244 -1.67 -17.75 -3.61
N ARG A 245 -1.21 -17.02 -2.59
CA ARG A 245 0.10 -16.34 -2.63
C ARG A 245 1.25 -17.34 -2.56
N ILE A 246 2.16 -17.23 -3.53
CA ILE A 246 3.35 -18.08 -3.62
C ILE A 246 4.62 -17.24 -3.72
N GLY A 247 5.71 -17.73 -3.12
CA GLY A 247 7.02 -17.10 -3.09
C GLY A 247 8.08 -17.86 -3.89
N PHE A 248 9.08 -17.14 -4.39
CA PHE A 248 10.28 -17.66 -5.05
C PHE A 248 11.50 -16.96 -4.47
N TYR A 249 12.60 -17.69 -4.27
CA TYR A 249 13.86 -17.06 -3.86
C TYR A 249 14.45 -16.24 -5.00
N GLU A 250 14.94 -15.04 -4.69
CA GLU A 250 15.75 -14.25 -5.61
C GLU A 250 17.18 -14.83 -5.72
N ALA A 251 18.01 -14.22 -6.57
CA ALA A 251 19.36 -14.71 -6.86
C ALA A 251 20.31 -14.77 -5.65
N ASP A 252 19.99 -14.07 -4.56
CA ASP A 252 20.71 -14.11 -3.28
C ASP A 252 20.39 -15.35 -2.42
N ASN A 253 19.31 -16.09 -2.74
CA ASN A 253 18.74 -17.18 -1.94
C ASN A 253 18.32 -16.79 -0.51
N VAL A 254 18.07 -15.50 -0.27
CA VAL A 254 17.65 -14.96 1.03
C VAL A 254 16.36 -14.16 0.88
N THR A 255 16.29 -13.29 -0.12
CA THR A 255 15.11 -12.50 -0.43
C THR A 255 14.07 -13.36 -1.14
N MET A 256 12.79 -13.25 -0.75
CA MET A 256 11.68 -13.89 -1.45
C MET A 256 10.87 -12.86 -2.24
N ARG A 257 10.65 -13.16 -3.52
CA ARG A 257 9.70 -12.47 -4.39
C ARG A 257 8.35 -13.18 -4.33
N PHE A 258 7.28 -12.42 -4.12
CA PHE A 258 5.94 -12.96 -4.00
C PHE A 258 5.04 -12.60 -5.18
N TYR A 259 4.22 -13.56 -5.58
CA TYR A 259 3.19 -13.42 -6.59
C TYR A 259 1.82 -13.62 -5.95
N LYS A 260 0.84 -12.82 -6.39
CA LYS A 260 -0.55 -12.88 -5.88
C LYS A 260 -1.15 -14.27 -5.99
N ASN A 261 -0.86 -14.96 -7.09
CA ASN A 261 -1.33 -16.30 -7.40
C ASN A 261 -0.41 -17.02 -8.42
N PRO A 262 -0.56 -18.34 -8.62
CA PRO A 262 0.29 -19.11 -9.54
C PRO A 262 0.23 -18.65 -11.01
N HIS A 263 -0.89 -18.06 -11.44
CA HIS A 263 -0.99 -17.52 -12.80
C HIS A 263 -0.14 -16.26 -12.98
N CYS A 264 0.00 -15.42 -11.93
CA CYS A 264 0.93 -14.30 -11.94
C CYS A 264 2.39 -14.73 -11.98
N ALA A 265 2.77 -15.77 -11.22
CA ALA A 265 4.11 -16.34 -11.29
C ALA A 265 4.39 -16.91 -12.69
N LEU A 266 3.47 -17.70 -13.23
CA LEU A 266 3.57 -18.28 -14.58
C LEU A 266 3.75 -17.21 -15.67
N CYS A 267 2.96 -16.13 -15.65
CA CYS A 267 3.08 -15.07 -16.66
C CYS A 267 4.30 -14.14 -16.46
N ASN A 268 4.95 -14.21 -15.30
CA ASN A 268 6.25 -13.60 -15.03
C ASN A 268 7.42 -14.60 -15.21
N PHE A 269 7.18 -15.71 -15.93
CA PHE A 269 8.16 -16.70 -16.34
C PHE A 269 8.80 -17.53 -15.21
N GLU A 270 8.16 -17.62 -14.05
CA GLU A 270 8.63 -18.45 -12.94
C GLU A 270 8.44 -19.95 -13.19
N ASP A 271 9.38 -20.74 -12.67
CA ASP A 271 9.29 -22.20 -12.66
C ASP A 271 8.47 -22.67 -11.45
N LEU A 272 7.17 -22.92 -11.68
CA LEU A 272 6.21 -23.37 -10.66
C LEU A 272 6.63 -24.65 -9.90
N SER A 273 7.65 -25.41 -10.34
CA SER A 273 8.19 -26.52 -9.53
C SER A 273 9.01 -26.07 -8.32
N LYS A 274 9.43 -24.79 -8.27
CA LYS A 274 10.33 -24.24 -7.25
C LYS A 274 9.67 -23.39 -6.17
N TYR A 275 8.36 -23.15 -6.28
CA TYR A 275 7.60 -22.26 -5.38
C TYR A 275 7.74 -22.64 -3.90
N LYS A 276 7.43 -21.65 -3.05
CA LYS A 276 7.29 -21.78 -1.61
C LYS A 276 5.96 -21.20 -1.15
N CYS A 277 5.33 -21.90 -0.22
CA CYS A 277 4.31 -21.34 0.64
C CYS A 277 5.02 -20.64 1.80
N GLU A 278 4.60 -19.44 2.16
CA GLU A 278 5.12 -18.77 3.35
C GLU A 278 4.34 -19.27 4.57
N GLU A 279 5.00 -20.11 5.37
CA GLU A 279 4.56 -20.38 6.73
C GLU A 279 4.90 -19.18 7.61
N GLY A 280 3.89 -18.69 8.36
CA GLY A 280 3.98 -17.50 9.18
C GLY A 280 5.21 -17.53 10.10
N SER A 281 6.24 -16.78 9.72
CA SER A 281 7.51 -16.80 10.42
C SER A 281 7.40 -16.00 11.70
N ILE A 282 7.50 -16.67 12.86
CA ILE A 282 7.61 -16.00 14.15
C ILE A 282 8.94 -15.23 14.14
N ALA A 283 8.85 -13.91 13.92
CA ALA A 283 9.98 -13.01 14.08
C ALA A 283 10.45 -13.08 15.54
N VAL A 284 11.53 -13.82 15.79
CA VAL A 284 12.18 -13.86 17.10
C VAL A 284 12.64 -12.44 17.43
N PRO A 285 12.22 -11.82 18.54
CA PRO A 285 12.63 -10.46 18.85
C PRO A 285 14.15 -10.38 18.96
N TYR A 286 14.79 -9.64 18.05
CA TYR A 286 16.21 -9.34 18.18
C TYR A 286 16.42 -8.58 19.49
N PHE A 287 17.43 -9.01 20.26
CA PHE A 287 17.73 -8.43 21.56
C PHE A 287 17.90 -6.92 21.47
N PHE A 288 17.06 -6.17 22.18
CA PHE A 288 17.15 -4.71 22.24
C PHE A 288 18.53 -4.28 22.74
N ASP A 289 19.25 -3.52 21.92
CA ASP A 289 20.48 -2.83 22.32
C ASP A 289 20.10 -1.79 23.39
N SER A 290 20.53 -2.04 24.63
CA SER A 290 20.22 -1.21 25.81
C SER A 290 20.74 0.24 25.74
N THR A 291 21.45 0.62 24.67
CA THR A 291 21.98 1.97 24.43
C THR A 291 21.09 2.84 23.53
N ILE A 292 19.98 2.32 23.00
CA ILE A 292 19.08 3.08 22.13
C ILE A 292 18.13 3.93 22.99
N PHE A 293 18.18 5.26 22.81
CA PHE A 293 17.12 6.16 23.27
C PHE A 293 16.02 6.21 22.23
N VAL A 294 14.76 6.13 22.68
CA VAL A 294 13.56 6.19 21.83
C VAL A 294 12.65 7.30 22.32
N LYS A 295 12.09 8.11 21.41
CA LYS A 295 11.14 9.18 21.73
C LYS A 295 9.98 9.22 20.74
N LEU A 296 8.78 9.06 21.25
CA LEU A 296 7.53 9.18 20.51
C LEU A 296 7.04 10.64 20.50
N PHE A 297 6.71 11.14 19.32
CA PHE A 297 6.10 12.45 19.09
C PHE A 297 4.66 12.26 18.61
N VAL A 298 3.72 12.65 19.47
CA VAL A 298 2.29 12.61 19.15
C VAL A 298 1.91 13.85 18.36
N LEU A 299 1.48 13.65 17.11
CA LEU A 299 1.23 14.75 16.17
C LEU A 299 -0.17 15.37 16.29
N THR A 300 -1.02 14.86 17.19
CA THR A 300 -2.41 15.32 17.37
C THR A 300 -2.56 16.55 18.28
N ASP A 301 -1.47 17.07 18.86
CA ASP A 301 -1.55 18.12 19.90
C ASP A 301 -1.78 19.53 19.31
N ARG A 302 -2.95 20.10 19.59
CA ARG A 302 -3.56 21.26 18.90
C ARG A 302 -3.03 22.64 19.34
N GLY A 303 -1.84 22.69 19.93
CA GLY A 303 -1.30 23.89 20.59
C GLY A 303 -0.98 25.05 19.63
N ASN A 304 -0.52 24.75 18.42
CA ASN A 304 -0.13 25.76 17.43
C ASN A 304 -1.24 25.93 16.38
N LYS A 305 -1.83 27.13 16.31
CA LYS A 305 -2.93 27.43 15.38
C LYS A 305 -2.40 28.05 14.10
N CYS A 306 -2.64 27.37 12.99
CA CYS A 306 -2.63 27.98 11.67
C CYS A 306 -4.02 28.58 11.35
N GLU A 307 -4.12 29.27 10.21
CA GLU A 307 -5.42 29.67 9.66
C GLU A 307 -6.25 28.42 9.24
N PRO A 308 -7.59 28.50 9.10
CA PRO A 308 -8.42 27.33 8.80
C PRO A 308 -8.11 26.62 7.47
N ASP A 309 -7.50 27.32 6.52
CA ASP A 309 -7.05 26.83 5.21
C ASP A 309 -5.58 26.37 5.22
N GLN A 310 -5.03 26.09 6.40
CA GLN A 310 -3.64 25.70 6.61
C GLN A 310 -3.51 24.49 7.55
N VAL A 311 -2.33 23.85 7.50
CA VAL A 311 -1.90 22.75 8.36
C VAL A 311 -0.56 23.09 9.03
N TYR A 312 -0.38 22.75 10.31
CA TYR A 312 0.87 23.04 11.02
C TYR A 312 1.95 21.96 10.83
N ASP A 313 3.04 22.33 10.15
CA ASP A 313 4.25 21.52 10.05
C ASP A 313 5.16 21.79 11.26
N ARG A 314 5.29 20.77 12.11
CA ARG A 314 6.08 20.82 13.36
C ARG A 314 7.59 20.82 13.15
N PHE A 315 8.08 20.33 12.01
CA PHE A 315 9.51 20.18 11.73
C PHE A 315 10.08 21.50 11.23
N ALA A 316 9.48 22.08 10.18
CA ALA A 316 9.86 23.42 9.72
C ALA A 316 9.19 24.56 10.51
N LYS A 317 8.42 24.23 11.57
CA LYS A 317 7.75 25.15 12.51
C LYS A 317 6.89 26.21 11.81
N LYS A 318 6.21 25.84 10.71
CA LYS A 318 5.49 26.74 9.80
C LYS A 318 4.12 26.20 9.42
N CYS A 319 3.21 27.10 9.04
CA CYS A 319 1.96 26.70 8.41
C CYS A 319 2.18 26.39 6.93
N ARG A 320 1.50 25.35 6.41
CA ARG A 320 1.44 24.98 4.99
C ARG A 320 -0.01 25.04 4.52
N CYS A 321 -0.24 25.14 3.21
CA CYS A 321 -1.62 25.25 2.71
C CYS A 321 -2.37 23.92 2.74
N ASN A 322 -3.59 23.97 3.26
CA ASN A 322 -4.57 22.90 3.32
C ASN A 322 -5.71 23.20 2.30
N SER A 323 -5.37 23.27 1.02
CA SER A 323 -6.35 23.29 -0.06
C SER A 323 -5.70 22.93 -1.39
N ARG A 324 -6.37 22.06 -2.14
CA ARG A 324 -5.98 21.55 -3.47
C ARG A 324 -5.56 22.65 -4.43
N GLU A 325 -6.29 23.76 -4.44
CA GLU A 325 -6.17 24.83 -5.45
C GLU A 325 -5.29 25.98 -4.96
N SER A 326 -4.76 25.88 -3.75
CA SER A 326 -4.06 26.96 -3.06
C SER A 326 -2.55 26.77 -3.01
N TYR A 327 -1.81 27.87 -3.02
CA TYR A 327 -0.37 27.91 -2.81
C TYR A 327 -0.01 29.00 -1.80
N MET A 328 1.10 28.82 -1.10
CA MET A 328 1.57 29.77 -0.11
C MET A 328 2.10 31.04 -0.79
N LYS A 329 1.50 32.19 -0.47
CA LYS A 329 1.88 33.52 -0.97
C LYS A 329 1.82 34.54 0.16
N ASN A 330 2.97 35.11 0.52
CA ASN A 330 3.09 36.09 1.62
C ASN A 330 2.50 35.60 2.96
N GLY A 331 2.67 34.31 3.29
CA GLY A 331 2.18 33.70 4.53
C GLY A 331 0.67 33.35 4.54
N LYS A 332 -0.04 33.57 3.43
CA LYS A 332 -1.44 33.19 3.24
C LYS A 332 -1.59 32.22 2.07
N CYS A 333 -2.64 31.42 2.08
CA CYS A 333 -2.96 30.55 0.96
C CYS A 333 -3.76 31.35 -0.08
N ALA A 334 -3.23 31.39 -1.30
CA ALA A 334 -3.85 32.06 -2.43
C ALA A 334 -4.31 31.00 -3.43
N SER A 335 -5.53 31.11 -3.94
CA SER A 335 -6.01 30.22 -5.01
C SER A 335 -5.25 30.46 -6.31
N ARG A 336 -5.11 29.41 -7.13
CA ARG A 336 -4.92 29.57 -8.57
C ARG A 336 -6.19 30.23 -9.16
N SER A 337 -5.98 31.31 -9.90
CA SER A 337 -7.01 32.09 -10.61
C SER A 337 -7.22 31.57 -12.02
#